data_AF-A0A426XLQ0-F1
#
_entry.id   AF-A0A426XLQ0-F1
#
_cell.length_a   1.000
_cell.length_b   1.000
_cell.length_c   1.000
_cell.angle_alpha   90.00
_cell.angle_beta   90.00
_cell.angle_gamma   90.00
#
_symmetry.space_group_name_H-M   'P 1'
#
loop_
_entity.id
_entity.type
_entity.pdbx_description
1 polymer ?
#
loop_
_entity_poly.entity_id
_entity_poly.type
_entity_poly.pdbx_seq_one_letter_code
_entity_poly.pdbx_strand_id
1 'polypeptide(L)'
;MKLWPSLVPYEYGFRVILLTYCLIIASGYRVGDPVKTAVDRLYYIAIGGLVAVLVNLLVFPIWAGEQLHKELVSHFDSVADSLEEQPEFSKIVMDDFQDEPAYRKCRATLSSSAKLDSLANSARWEPPHGRFRHFFYPWAEYVNVGAVLRHCAYEVMALHGCLHSEIQAPFNLRCAFQSEILDATTQAAELLRSMGKDISNMKNGLRTSLLKRVHSSTERLQRSIDLHSYLLTSSHHLSAALSSNLIPSRDHSTDPDSNGVEPNAAATAAPRVDSCHDTTKKQQRRMRSWPSIEVTDLQEDDIPRMSTLESTTALSLATFTSLLIEFVARLDHLVEAVDKLA
;
A
#
# COMPACT_ATOMS: atom_id res chain seq x y z
N MET A 1 7.60 -22.73 32.99
CA MET A 1 8.48 -22.93 31.81
C MET A 1 8.31 -21.72 30.92
N LYS A 2 9.38 -20.99 30.56
CA LYS A 2 9.31 -20.00 29.48
C LYS A 2 9.18 -20.80 28.17
N LEU A 3 7.97 -20.92 27.62
CA LEU A 3 7.80 -21.53 26.30
C LEU A 3 8.37 -20.56 25.26
N TRP A 4 9.07 -21.13 24.27
CA TRP A 4 9.47 -20.39 23.08
C TRP A 4 8.22 -19.81 22.39
N PRO A 5 8.30 -18.65 21.72
CA PRO A 5 7.13 -17.99 21.11
C PRO A 5 6.34 -18.90 20.15
N SER A 6 7.03 -19.83 19.48
CA SER A 6 6.43 -20.81 18.56
C SER A 6 5.58 -21.89 19.25
N LEU A 7 5.78 -22.10 20.55
CA LEU A 7 5.13 -23.18 21.31
C LEU A 7 3.94 -22.71 22.15
N VAL A 8 3.71 -21.39 22.21
CA VAL A 8 2.57 -20.76 22.90
C VAL A 8 1.21 -21.36 22.49
N PRO A 9 0.94 -21.66 21.21
CA PRO A 9 -0.34 -22.28 20.81
C PRO A 9 -0.55 -23.69 21.37
N TYR A 10 0.52 -24.40 21.73
CA TYR A 10 0.49 -25.80 22.15
C TYR A 10 0.53 -25.98 23.67
N GLU A 11 0.55 -24.89 24.43
CA GLU A 11 0.71 -24.91 25.88
C GLU A 11 -0.37 -25.74 26.58
N TYR A 12 -1.62 -25.64 26.11
CA TYR A 12 -2.73 -26.39 26.67
C TYR A 12 -2.60 -27.90 26.42
N GLY A 13 -2.24 -28.29 25.18
CA GLY A 13 -2.00 -29.70 24.83
C GLY A 13 -0.87 -30.32 25.65
N PHE A 14 0.22 -29.57 25.84
CA PHE A 14 1.34 -30.01 26.68
C PHE A 14 0.94 -30.23 28.14
N ARG A 15 0.14 -29.32 28.72
CA ARG A 15 -0.36 -29.45 30.10
C ARG A 15 -1.24 -30.69 30.28
N VAL A 16 -2.11 -30.98 29.31
CA VAL A 16 -2.96 -32.18 29.33
C VAL A 16 -2.11 -33.46 29.27
N ILE A 17 -1.15 -33.51 28.34
CA ILE A 17 -0.24 -34.66 28.20
C ILE A 17 0.58 -34.87 29.48
N LEU A 18 1.14 -33.81 30.06
CA LEU A 18 1.92 -33.89 31.29
C LEU A 18 1.08 -34.39 32.47
N LEU A 19 -0.14 -33.88 32.63
CA LEU A 19 -1.05 -34.33 33.69
C LEU A 19 -1.40 -35.82 33.53
N THR A 20 -1.66 -36.26 32.29
CA THR A 20 -1.94 -37.68 32.01
C THR A 20 -0.75 -38.58 32.32
N TYR A 21 0.47 -38.16 31.99
CA TYR A 21 1.71 -38.88 32.32
C TYR A 21 1.91 -39.02 33.83
N CYS A 22 1.74 -37.93 34.59
CA CYS A 22 1.84 -37.97 36.06
C CYS A 22 0.81 -38.92 36.69
N LEU A 23 -0.43 -38.93 36.17
CA LEU A 23 -1.47 -39.83 36.66
C LEU A 23 -1.21 -41.30 36.31
N ILE A 24 -0.59 -41.58 35.15
CA ILE A 24 -0.18 -42.94 34.77
C ILE A 24 0.90 -43.47 35.72
N ILE A 25 1.91 -42.66 36.04
CA ILE A 25 2.98 -43.04 36.98
C ILE A 25 2.40 -43.29 38.38
N ALA A 26 1.55 -42.38 38.87
CA ALA A 26 0.91 -42.52 40.17
C ALA A 26 -0.03 -43.75 40.23
N SER A 27 -0.72 -44.07 39.14
CA SER A 27 -1.61 -45.25 39.05
C SER A 27 -0.82 -46.56 38.93
N GLY A 28 0.30 -46.56 38.19
CA GLY A 28 1.21 -47.70 38.12
C GLY A 28 1.80 -48.10 39.47
N TYR A 29 2.04 -47.10 40.32
CA TYR A 29 2.52 -47.32 41.68
C TYR A 29 1.44 -47.91 42.62
N ARG A 30 0.15 -47.69 42.36
CA ARG A 30 -0.96 -48.08 43.27
C ARG A 30 -1.79 -49.28 42.82
N VAL A 31 -1.92 -49.53 41.52
CA VAL A 31 -2.95 -50.44 40.95
C VAL A 31 -2.34 -51.62 40.16
N GLY A 32 -1.02 -51.68 39.97
CA GLY A 32 -0.32 -52.84 39.41
C GLY A 32 -0.32 -52.94 37.87
N ASP A 33 -1.33 -52.39 37.18
CA ASP A 33 -1.41 -52.39 35.71
C ASP A 33 -1.37 -50.96 35.09
N PRO A 34 -0.19 -50.31 35.07
CA PRO A 34 -0.03 -48.97 34.47
C PRO A 34 -0.32 -48.94 32.98
N VAL A 35 0.05 -50.00 32.26
CA VAL A 35 -0.01 -50.05 30.79
C VAL A 35 -1.47 -50.02 30.31
N LYS A 36 -2.32 -50.87 30.89
CA LYS A 36 -3.75 -50.89 30.57
C LYS A 36 -4.43 -49.56 30.86
N THR A 37 -4.14 -48.98 32.03
CA THR A 37 -4.64 -47.66 32.43
C THR A 37 -4.19 -46.54 31.50
N ALA A 38 -2.95 -46.60 31.00
CA ALA A 38 -2.42 -45.64 30.05
C ALA A 38 -3.12 -45.73 28.68
N VAL A 39 -3.32 -46.96 28.17
CA VAL A 39 -3.99 -47.20 26.89
C VAL A 39 -5.45 -46.75 26.94
N ASP A 40 -6.18 -47.07 28.00
CA ASP A 40 -7.59 -46.65 28.15
C ASP A 40 -7.71 -45.12 28.16
N ARG A 41 -6.82 -44.42 28.87
CA ARG A 41 -6.81 -42.94 28.88
C ARG A 41 -6.46 -42.35 27.52
N LEU A 42 -5.47 -42.90 26.83
CA LEU A 42 -5.11 -42.48 25.48
C LEU A 42 -6.29 -42.66 24.52
N TYR A 43 -7.03 -43.77 24.65
CA TYR A 43 -8.23 -44.05 23.87
C TYR A 43 -9.35 -43.03 24.12
N TYR A 44 -9.65 -42.68 25.37
CA TYR A 44 -10.63 -41.64 25.68
C TYR A 44 -10.22 -40.24 25.19
N ILE A 45 -8.92 -39.91 25.26
CA ILE A 45 -8.38 -38.65 24.72
C ILE A 45 -8.50 -38.64 23.20
N ALA A 46 -8.17 -39.75 22.54
CA ALA A 46 -8.28 -39.89 21.09
C ALA A 46 -9.74 -39.81 20.62
N ILE A 47 -10.68 -40.46 21.31
CA ILE A 47 -12.12 -40.33 21.02
C ILE A 47 -12.58 -38.89 21.24
N GLY A 48 -12.22 -38.26 22.36
CA GLY A 48 -12.58 -36.88 22.64
C GLY A 48 -12.05 -35.93 21.55
N GLY A 49 -10.82 -36.13 21.10
CA GLY A 49 -10.22 -35.41 19.97
C GLY A 49 -10.97 -35.67 18.66
N LEU A 50 -11.26 -36.92 18.34
CA LEU A 50 -12.00 -37.30 17.13
C LEU A 50 -13.41 -36.69 17.12
N VAL A 51 -14.15 -36.78 18.23
CA VAL A 51 -15.49 -36.18 18.37
C VAL A 51 -15.41 -34.67 18.26
N ALA A 52 -14.43 -34.02 18.88
CA ALA A 52 -14.24 -32.58 18.75
C ALA A 52 -13.96 -32.19 17.29
N VAL A 53 -13.09 -32.91 16.58
CA VAL A 53 -12.84 -32.69 15.14
C VAL A 53 -14.13 -32.90 14.34
N LEU A 54 -14.85 -34.00 14.58
CA LEU A 54 -16.09 -34.33 13.86
C LEU A 54 -17.16 -33.26 14.05
N VAL A 55 -17.35 -32.76 15.28
CA VAL A 55 -18.30 -31.69 15.60
C VAL A 55 -17.90 -30.38 14.92
N ASN A 56 -16.61 -30.02 14.94
CA ASN A 56 -16.12 -28.81 14.26
C ASN A 56 -16.24 -28.91 12.72
N LEU A 57 -16.15 -30.10 12.14
CA LEU A 57 -16.32 -30.31 10.70
C LEU A 57 -17.80 -30.37 10.27
N LEU A 58 -18.70 -30.88 11.11
CA LEU A 58 -20.10 -31.15 10.72
C LEU A 58 -21.10 -30.07 11.16
N VAL A 59 -20.88 -29.39 12.29
CA VAL A 59 -21.89 -28.46 12.85
C VAL A 59 -21.70 -27.03 12.34
N PHE A 60 -20.46 -26.53 12.29
CA PHE A 60 -20.12 -25.20 11.72
C PHE A 60 -18.73 -25.19 11.09
N PRO A 61 -18.54 -25.85 9.93
CA PRO A 61 -17.26 -25.80 9.24
C PRO A 61 -16.92 -24.37 8.80
N ILE A 62 -15.73 -23.94 9.16
CA ILE A 62 -15.12 -22.71 8.64
C ILE A 62 -14.37 -23.08 7.36
N TRP A 63 -14.90 -22.69 6.21
CA TRP A 63 -14.31 -22.98 4.90
C TRP A 63 -13.28 -21.92 4.52
N ALA A 64 -12.03 -22.34 4.31
CA ALA A 64 -10.96 -21.51 3.79
C ALA A 64 -11.21 -21.08 2.34
N GLY A 65 -11.85 -21.93 1.52
CA GLY A 65 -12.22 -21.57 0.14
C GLY A 65 -13.17 -20.38 0.06
N GLU A 66 -14.19 -20.34 0.93
CA GLU A 66 -15.12 -19.22 1.04
C GLU A 66 -14.45 -17.94 1.56
N GLN A 67 -13.50 -18.07 2.50
CA GLN A 67 -12.71 -16.92 2.97
C GLN A 67 -11.80 -16.38 1.88
N LEU A 68 -11.11 -17.26 1.13
CA LEU A 68 -10.26 -16.89 0.01
C LEU A 68 -11.06 -16.09 -1.03
N HIS A 69 -12.25 -16.58 -1.35
CA HIS A 69 -13.14 -15.94 -2.31
C HIS A 69 -13.59 -14.56 -1.85
N LYS A 70 -14.05 -14.43 -0.60
CA LYS A 70 -14.46 -13.13 -0.03
C LYS A 70 -13.31 -12.14 0.04
N GLU A 71 -12.14 -12.60 0.43
CA GLU A 71 -10.93 -11.76 0.49
C GLU A 71 -10.56 -11.25 -0.90
N LEU A 72 -10.54 -12.14 -1.90
CA LEU A 72 -10.22 -11.76 -3.27
C LEU A 72 -11.20 -10.73 -3.83
N VAL A 73 -12.52 -10.94 -3.66
CA VAL A 73 -13.55 -9.98 -4.09
C VAL A 73 -13.36 -8.63 -3.38
N SER A 74 -13.12 -8.64 -2.07
CA SER A 74 -12.88 -7.41 -1.31
C SER A 74 -11.65 -6.64 -1.80
N HIS A 75 -10.63 -7.32 -2.31
CA HIS A 75 -9.47 -6.64 -2.90
C HIS A 75 -9.82 -5.91 -4.21
N PHE A 76 -10.71 -6.46 -5.04
CA PHE A 76 -11.17 -5.77 -6.25
C PHE A 76 -11.88 -4.46 -5.90
N ASP A 77 -12.81 -4.51 -4.94
CA ASP A 77 -13.53 -3.33 -4.47
C ASP A 77 -12.55 -2.31 -3.85
N SER A 78 -11.60 -2.78 -3.05
CA SER A 78 -10.56 -1.93 -2.47
C SER A 78 -9.72 -1.21 -3.52
N VAL A 79 -9.28 -1.89 -4.58
CA VAL A 79 -8.44 -1.27 -5.62
C VAL A 79 -9.28 -0.30 -6.46
N ALA A 80 -10.54 -0.63 -6.75
CA ALA A 80 -11.44 0.25 -7.48
C ALA A 80 -11.75 1.53 -6.69
N ASP A 81 -12.05 1.42 -5.40
CA ASP A 81 -12.28 2.57 -4.52
C ASP A 81 -11.04 3.45 -4.41
N SER A 82 -9.85 2.86 -4.23
CA SER A 82 -8.59 3.59 -4.19
C SER A 82 -8.25 4.32 -5.49
N LEU A 83 -8.80 3.87 -6.64
CA LEU A 83 -8.61 4.49 -7.95
C LEU A 83 -9.60 5.66 -8.18
N GLU A 84 -10.83 5.55 -7.69
CA GLU A 84 -11.84 6.62 -7.76
C GLU A 84 -11.65 7.72 -6.73
N GLU A 85 -11.01 7.44 -5.60
CA GLU A 85 -10.67 8.44 -4.57
C GLU A 85 -9.49 9.36 -5.03
N GLN A 86 -8.82 9.05 -6.16
CA GLN A 86 -7.66 9.80 -6.68
C GLN A 86 -7.89 11.23 -7.20
N PRO A 87 -9.08 11.70 -7.66
CA PRO A 87 -9.19 12.95 -8.41
C PRO A 87 -9.63 14.17 -7.59
N GLU A 88 -9.65 14.14 -6.25
CA GLU A 88 -9.75 15.39 -5.47
C GLU A 88 -8.41 16.17 -5.51
N PHE A 89 -8.02 16.62 -6.70
CA PHE A 89 -6.90 17.55 -6.97
C PHE A 89 -7.02 18.90 -6.22
N SER A 90 -8.06 19.09 -5.41
CA SER A 90 -8.44 20.35 -4.76
C SER A 90 -8.03 20.47 -3.30
N LYS A 91 -7.65 19.38 -2.61
CA LYS A 91 -7.27 19.45 -1.19
C LYS A 91 -5.79 19.16 -1.03
N ILE A 92 -5.00 20.24 -0.99
CA ILE A 92 -3.65 20.22 -0.44
C ILE A 92 -3.81 19.98 1.07
N VAL A 93 -3.83 18.72 1.47
CA VAL A 93 -3.76 18.37 2.89
C VAL A 93 -2.53 17.50 3.06
N MET A 94 -1.49 18.14 3.57
CA MET A 94 -0.32 17.50 4.15
C MET A 94 -0.75 16.91 5.49
N ASP A 95 -1.54 15.83 5.43
CA ASP A 95 -1.83 14.96 6.58
C ASP A 95 -1.18 13.61 6.31
N ASP A 96 -0.77 12.94 7.39
CA ASP A 96 0.13 11.79 7.39
C ASP A 96 -0.23 10.77 6.28
N PHE A 97 0.67 10.56 5.31
CA PHE A 97 0.47 9.68 4.14
C PHE A 97 0.03 8.25 4.53
N GLN A 98 0.28 7.85 5.78
CA GLN A 98 -0.11 6.55 6.32
C GLN A 98 -1.60 6.46 6.70
N ASP A 99 -2.25 7.58 6.96
CA ASP A 99 -3.61 7.65 7.51
C ASP A 99 -4.72 7.85 6.47
N GLU A 100 -4.38 8.05 5.20
CA GLU A 100 -5.37 8.24 4.14
C GLU A 100 -6.15 6.93 3.86
N PRO A 101 -7.50 7.00 3.73
CA PRO A 101 -8.34 5.82 3.54
C PRO A 101 -7.97 5.02 2.27
N ALA A 102 -7.64 5.69 1.17
CA ALA A 102 -7.24 5.06 -0.09
C ALA A 102 -5.96 4.21 0.08
N TYR A 103 -4.97 4.72 0.82
CA TYR A 103 -3.71 4.03 1.12
C TYR A 103 -3.95 2.78 1.99
N ARG A 104 -4.74 2.91 3.06
CA ARG A 104 -5.01 1.78 3.98
C ARG A 104 -5.74 0.64 3.28
N LYS A 105 -6.73 0.98 2.46
CA LYS A 105 -7.51 0.02 1.66
C LYS A 105 -6.57 -0.81 0.78
N CYS A 106 -5.75 -0.14 -0.04
CA CYS A 106 -4.83 -0.81 -0.95
C CYS A 106 -3.70 -1.60 -0.24
N ARG A 107 -3.20 -1.10 0.90
CA ARG A 107 -2.15 -1.77 1.68
C ARG A 107 -2.54 -3.17 2.17
N ALA A 108 -3.80 -3.37 2.57
CA ALA A 108 -4.31 -4.68 2.96
C ALA A 108 -4.15 -5.68 1.80
N THR A 109 -4.57 -5.28 0.59
CA THR A 109 -4.40 -6.06 -0.65
C THR A 109 -2.94 -6.40 -0.91
N LEU A 110 -2.01 -5.45 -0.74
CA LEU A 110 -0.58 -5.68 -1.01
C LEU A 110 0.07 -6.70 -0.07
N SER A 111 -0.34 -6.74 1.20
CA SER A 111 0.23 -7.65 2.21
C SER A 111 -0.43 -9.04 2.24
N SER A 112 -1.47 -9.25 1.43
CA SER A 112 -2.34 -10.43 1.53
C SER A 112 -1.79 -11.70 0.85
N SER A 113 -0.64 -11.65 0.16
CA SER A 113 -0.12 -12.79 -0.62
C SER A 113 -0.01 -14.08 0.21
N ALA A 114 0.69 -14.03 1.35
CA ALA A 114 0.86 -15.20 2.21
C ALA A 114 -0.48 -15.71 2.78
N LYS A 115 -1.45 -14.82 2.99
CA LYS A 115 -2.79 -15.17 3.44
C LYS A 115 -3.57 -15.91 2.35
N LEU A 116 -3.56 -15.40 1.11
CA LEU A 116 -4.20 -16.06 -0.04
C LEU A 116 -3.58 -17.44 -0.32
N ASP A 117 -2.24 -17.55 -0.28
CA ASP A 117 -1.53 -18.82 -0.44
C ASP A 117 -1.90 -19.83 0.66
N SER A 118 -1.93 -19.38 1.92
CA SER A 118 -2.34 -20.22 3.04
C SER A 118 -3.78 -20.71 2.88
N LEU A 119 -4.71 -19.82 2.53
CA LEU A 119 -6.12 -20.15 2.33
C LEU A 119 -6.32 -21.11 1.16
N ALA A 120 -5.62 -20.91 0.03
CA ALA A 120 -5.69 -21.79 -1.13
C ALA A 120 -5.15 -23.20 -0.82
N ASN A 121 -4.05 -23.29 -0.07
CA ASN A 121 -3.50 -24.58 0.38
C ASN A 121 -4.47 -25.33 1.31
N SER A 122 -5.16 -24.62 2.20
CA SER A 122 -6.21 -25.21 3.03
C SER A 122 -7.44 -25.63 2.21
N ALA A 123 -7.88 -24.77 1.27
CA ALA A 123 -9.06 -25.01 0.44
C ALA A 123 -8.92 -26.24 -0.47
N ARG A 124 -7.70 -26.61 -0.85
CA ARG A 124 -7.43 -27.80 -1.67
C ARG A 124 -7.86 -29.12 -1.02
N TRP A 125 -8.02 -29.15 0.30
CA TRP A 125 -8.43 -30.34 1.05
C TRP A 125 -9.92 -30.33 1.40
N GLU A 126 -10.68 -29.32 0.95
CA GLU A 126 -12.09 -29.19 1.28
C GLU A 126 -12.95 -30.10 0.39
N PRO A 127 -13.91 -30.85 0.95
CA PRO A 127 -14.94 -31.48 0.14
C PRO A 127 -15.77 -30.44 -0.62
N PRO A 128 -16.44 -30.81 -1.73
CA PRO A 128 -17.36 -29.94 -2.43
C PRO A 128 -18.45 -29.40 -1.51
N HIS A 129 -18.63 -28.09 -1.47
CA HIS A 129 -19.56 -27.44 -0.56
C HIS A 129 -20.11 -26.14 -1.16
N GLY A 130 -21.29 -25.71 -0.71
CA GLY A 130 -21.88 -24.42 -1.06
C GLY A 130 -21.91 -24.15 -2.57
N ARG A 131 -21.17 -23.10 -2.97
CA ARG A 131 -21.00 -22.65 -4.37
C ARG A 131 -19.87 -23.39 -5.10
N PHE A 132 -18.96 -24.03 -4.37
CA PHE A 132 -17.80 -24.76 -4.87
C PHE A 132 -18.11 -26.26 -4.98
N ARG A 133 -18.89 -26.63 -6.01
CA ARG A 133 -19.47 -27.98 -6.15
C ARG A 133 -18.53 -29.03 -6.78
N HIS A 134 -17.26 -28.70 -7.01
CA HIS A 134 -16.30 -29.58 -7.67
C HIS A 134 -15.12 -29.91 -6.74
N PHE A 135 -14.68 -31.17 -6.74
CA PHE A 135 -13.56 -31.65 -5.92
C PHE A 135 -12.22 -31.03 -6.32
N PHE A 136 -12.06 -30.65 -7.58
CA PHE A 136 -10.84 -30.04 -8.11
C PHE A 136 -11.13 -28.61 -8.54
N TYR A 137 -11.50 -27.78 -7.57
CA TYR A 137 -11.72 -26.36 -7.82
C TYR A 137 -10.37 -25.65 -8.06
N PRO A 138 -10.29 -24.67 -8.98
CA PRO A 138 -9.02 -24.05 -9.40
C PRO A 138 -8.50 -23.02 -8.38
N TRP A 139 -8.21 -23.45 -7.15
CA TRP A 139 -7.71 -22.57 -6.07
C TRP A 139 -6.38 -21.89 -6.41
N ALA A 140 -5.56 -22.51 -7.26
CA ALA A 140 -4.32 -21.90 -7.74
C ALA A 140 -4.58 -20.65 -8.61
N GLU A 141 -5.67 -20.65 -9.40
CA GLU A 141 -6.02 -19.50 -10.22
C GLU A 141 -6.53 -18.33 -9.36
N TYR A 142 -7.16 -18.59 -8.20
CA TYR A 142 -7.51 -17.54 -7.24
C TYR A 142 -6.26 -16.81 -6.73
N VAL A 143 -5.19 -17.55 -6.45
CA VAL A 143 -3.88 -16.98 -6.06
C VAL A 143 -3.27 -16.19 -7.20
N ASN A 144 -3.34 -16.73 -8.43
CA ASN A 144 -2.83 -16.07 -9.63
C ASN A 144 -3.54 -14.73 -9.89
N VAL A 145 -4.87 -14.69 -9.83
CA VAL A 145 -5.66 -13.45 -9.93
C VAL A 145 -5.29 -12.48 -8.81
N GLY A 146 -5.16 -12.97 -7.57
CA GLY A 146 -4.67 -12.15 -6.46
C GLY A 146 -3.28 -11.57 -6.71
N ALA A 147 -2.39 -12.31 -7.37
CA ALA A 147 -1.06 -11.82 -7.73
C ALA A 147 -1.10 -10.71 -8.79
N VAL A 148 -1.85 -10.90 -9.88
CA VAL A 148 -2.03 -9.87 -10.92
C VAL A 148 -2.72 -8.63 -10.35
N LEU A 149 -3.73 -8.80 -9.50
CA LEU A 149 -4.43 -7.70 -8.84
C LEU A 149 -3.50 -6.92 -7.90
N ARG A 150 -2.57 -7.58 -7.20
CA ARG A 150 -1.54 -6.89 -6.40
C ARG A 150 -0.62 -6.03 -7.26
N HIS A 151 -0.30 -6.45 -8.49
CA HIS A 151 0.46 -5.61 -9.43
C HIS A 151 -0.32 -4.35 -9.82
N CYS A 152 -1.63 -4.47 -10.05
CA CYS A 152 -2.52 -3.34 -10.28
C CYS A 152 -2.55 -2.40 -9.06
N ALA A 153 -2.63 -2.98 -7.85
CA ALA A 153 -2.59 -2.24 -6.60
C ALA A 153 -1.27 -1.45 -6.41
N TYR A 154 -0.11 -2.00 -6.80
CA TYR A 154 1.16 -1.26 -6.76
C TYR A 154 1.16 -0.02 -7.68
N GLU A 155 0.52 -0.09 -8.85
CA GLU A 155 0.39 1.07 -9.74
C GLU A 155 -0.57 2.12 -9.20
N VAL A 156 -1.70 1.71 -8.63
CA VAL A 156 -2.62 2.63 -7.94
C VAL A 156 -1.88 3.38 -6.81
N MET A 157 -1.00 2.69 -6.08
CA MET A 157 -0.16 3.30 -5.06
C MET A 157 0.91 4.23 -5.63
N ALA A 158 1.47 3.91 -6.80
CA ALA A 158 2.40 4.79 -7.50
C ALA A 158 1.70 6.07 -8.00
N LEU A 159 0.50 5.95 -8.57
CA LEU A 159 -0.37 7.06 -8.97
C LEU A 159 -0.68 7.96 -7.77
N HIS A 160 -1.05 7.36 -6.65
CA HIS A 160 -1.31 8.07 -5.39
C HIS A 160 -0.06 8.79 -4.85
N GLY A 161 1.12 8.16 -4.96
CA GLY A 161 2.41 8.76 -4.65
C GLY A 161 2.76 9.96 -5.54
N CYS A 162 2.40 9.94 -6.83
CA CYS A 162 2.56 11.10 -7.71
C CYS A 162 1.68 12.28 -7.28
N LEU A 163 0.46 12.02 -6.80
CA LEU A 163 -0.47 13.05 -6.30
C LEU A 163 0.02 13.69 -5.00
N HIS A 164 0.56 12.89 -4.08
CA HIS A 164 1.07 13.34 -2.78
C HIS A 164 2.53 13.80 -2.81
N SER A 165 3.19 13.77 -3.97
CA SER A 165 4.56 14.25 -4.10
C SER A 165 4.66 15.74 -3.79
N GLU A 166 5.80 16.17 -3.25
CA GLU A 166 6.10 17.60 -3.02
C GLU A 166 6.19 18.37 -4.35
N ILE A 167 6.57 17.68 -5.43
CA ILE A 167 6.74 18.25 -6.77
C ILE A 167 5.47 18.02 -7.61
N GLN A 168 4.47 18.82 -7.29
CA GLN A 168 3.14 18.73 -7.89
C GLN A 168 3.05 19.42 -9.25
N ALA A 169 2.34 18.80 -10.19
CA ALA A 169 2.03 19.43 -11.47
C ALA A 169 1.27 20.77 -11.25
N PRO A 170 1.52 21.80 -12.09
CA PRO A 170 0.81 23.07 -12.01
C PRO A 170 -0.69 22.86 -12.11
N PHE A 171 -1.47 23.64 -11.35
CA PHE A 171 -2.92 23.56 -11.32
C PHE A 171 -3.55 23.64 -12.73
N ASN A 172 -3.04 24.52 -13.58
CA ASN A 172 -3.54 24.70 -14.95
C ASN A 172 -3.38 23.42 -15.79
N LEU A 173 -2.26 22.71 -15.65
CA LEU A 173 -2.05 21.43 -16.35
C LEU A 173 -2.96 20.35 -15.79
N ARG A 174 -3.13 20.29 -14.46
CA ARG A 174 -4.06 19.34 -13.84
C ARG A 174 -5.49 19.55 -14.33
N CYS A 175 -5.97 20.78 -14.38
CA CYS A 175 -7.30 21.10 -14.91
C CYS A 175 -7.45 20.76 -16.40
N ALA A 176 -6.40 20.97 -17.20
CA ALA A 176 -6.44 20.70 -18.64
C ALA A 176 -6.68 19.20 -18.96
N PHE A 177 -6.14 18.29 -18.16
CA PHE A 177 -6.29 16.84 -18.36
C PHE A 177 -7.21 16.17 -17.34
N GLN A 178 -7.82 16.93 -16.43
CA GLN A 178 -8.62 16.40 -15.33
C GLN A 178 -9.77 15.54 -15.85
N SER A 179 -10.42 15.98 -16.92
CA SER A 179 -11.61 15.31 -17.46
C SER A 179 -11.26 13.94 -18.04
N GLU A 180 -10.13 13.83 -18.73
CA GLU A 180 -9.65 12.61 -19.35
C GLU A 180 -9.04 11.65 -18.34
N ILE A 181 -8.32 12.17 -17.34
CA ILE A 181 -7.82 11.36 -16.23
C ILE A 181 -9.00 10.77 -15.45
N LEU A 182 -9.99 11.59 -15.10
CA LEU A 182 -11.17 11.17 -14.34
C LEU A 182 -11.99 10.13 -15.11
N ASP A 183 -12.19 10.33 -16.42
CA ASP A 183 -12.89 9.36 -17.26
C ASP A 183 -12.11 8.03 -17.27
N ALA A 184 -10.80 8.05 -17.48
CA ALA A 184 -9.99 6.83 -17.52
C ALA A 184 -9.98 6.07 -16.18
N THR A 185 -9.81 6.77 -15.05
CA THR A 185 -9.85 6.13 -13.72
C THR A 185 -11.23 5.58 -13.39
N THR A 186 -12.31 6.32 -13.71
CA THR A 186 -13.69 5.88 -13.47
C THR A 186 -14.02 4.63 -14.29
N GLN A 187 -13.69 4.62 -15.59
CA GLN A 187 -13.93 3.46 -16.44
C GLN A 187 -13.16 2.23 -15.94
N ALA A 188 -11.91 2.43 -15.53
CA ALA A 188 -11.08 1.34 -15.02
C ALA A 188 -11.58 0.80 -13.66
N ALA A 189 -12.03 1.67 -12.76
CA ALA A 189 -12.66 1.28 -11.50
C ALA A 189 -13.97 0.52 -11.73
N GLU A 190 -14.80 0.95 -12.69
CA GLU A 190 -16.03 0.24 -13.07
C GLU A 190 -15.72 -1.16 -13.60
N LEU A 191 -14.66 -1.33 -14.40
CA LEU A 191 -14.20 -2.65 -14.85
C LEU A 191 -13.79 -3.54 -13.66
N LEU A 192 -12.97 -3.04 -12.74
CA LEU A 192 -12.56 -3.77 -11.53
C LEU A 192 -13.76 -4.21 -10.69
N ARG A 193 -14.74 -3.33 -10.46
CA ARG A 193 -15.96 -3.68 -9.71
C ARG A 193 -16.81 -4.71 -10.44
N SER A 194 -16.92 -4.59 -11.77
CA SER A 194 -17.63 -5.61 -12.56
C SER A 194 -16.96 -6.97 -12.43
N MET A 195 -15.63 -7.03 -12.48
CA MET A 195 -14.86 -8.28 -12.28
C MET A 195 -15.07 -8.85 -10.88
N GLY A 196 -14.95 -8.02 -9.83
CA GLY A 196 -15.21 -8.43 -8.45
C GLY A 196 -16.63 -8.96 -8.25
N LYS A 197 -17.64 -8.30 -8.84
CA LYS A 197 -19.04 -8.71 -8.81
C LYS A 197 -19.30 -10.03 -9.55
N ASP A 198 -18.67 -10.23 -10.69
CA ASP A 198 -18.79 -11.46 -11.45
C ASP A 198 -18.18 -12.64 -10.68
N ILE A 199 -16.97 -12.46 -10.13
CA ILE A 199 -16.32 -13.43 -9.25
C ILE A 199 -17.25 -13.74 -8.08
N SER A 200 -17.71 -12.72 -7.34
CA SER A 200 -18.64 -12.87 -6.20
C SER A 200 -19.88 -13.71 -6.51
N ASN A 201 -20.41 -13.58 -7.74
CA ASN A 201 -21.60 -14.29 -8.19
C ASN A 201 -21.30 -15.66 -8.84
N MET A 202 -20.03 -16.08 -8.93
CA MET A 202 -19.58 -17.26 -9.67
C MET A 202 -20.06 -17.24 -11.12
N LYS A 203 -19.98 -16.08 -11.77
CA LYS A 203 -20.39 -15.88 -13.16
C LYS A 203 -19.21 -15.45 -13.99
N ASN A 204 -19.23 -15.85 -15.26
CA ASN A 204 -18.36 -15.25 -16.25
C ASN A 204 -19.13 -14.16 -17.01
N GLY A 205 -18.77 -12.89 -16.79
CA GLY A 205 -19.37 -11.75 -17.45
C GLY A 205 -18.72 -11.46 -18.80
N LEU A 206 -19.50 -10.97 -19.77
CA LEU A 206 -18.94 -10.48 -21.04
C LEU A 206 -18.26 -9.13 -20.80
N ARG A 207 -16.95 -9.13 -20.54
CA ARG A 207 -16.15 -7.94 -20.18
C ARG A 207 -15.65 -7.13 -21.38
N THR A 208 -15.83 -7.64 -22.59
CA THR A 208 -15.30 -7.04 -23.82
C THR A 208 -15.82 -5.62 -24.06
N SER A 209 -17.04 -5.30 -23.64
CA SER A 209 -17.60 -3.95 -23.78
C SER A 209 -17.00 -2.96 -22.79
N LEU A 210 -16.78 -3.38 -21.54
CA LEU A 210 -16.16 -2.56 -20.50
C LEU A 210 -14.68 -2.32 -20.83
N LEU A 211 -13.95 -3.37 -21.21
CA LEU A 211 -12.54 -3.28 -21.59
C LEU A 211 -12.32 -2.31 -22.76
N LYS A 212 -13.15 -2.42 -23.82
CA LYS A 212 -13.14 -1.46 -24.94
C LYS A 212 -13.39 -0.02 -24.50
N ARG A 213 -14.26 0.19 -23.51
CA ARG A 213 -14.58 1.52 -22.99
C ARG A 213 -13.42 2.10 -22.19
N VAL A 214 -12.75 1.29 -21.38
CA VAL A 214 -11.50 1.67 -20.70
C VAL A 214 -10.43 2.03 -21.72
N HIS A 215 -10.15 1.16 -22.70
CA HIS A 215 -9.17 1.44 -23.76
C HIS A 215 -9.50 2.72 -24.52
N SER A 216 -10.76 2.91 -24.92
CA SER A 216 -11.19 4.14 -25.62
C SER A 216 -10.98 5.39 -24.78
N SER A 217 -11.23 5.34 -23.47
CA SER A 217 -10.98 6.46 -22.55
C SER A 217 -9.48 6.74 -22.40
N THR A 218 -8.65 5.70 -22.24
CA THR A 218 -7.19 5.83 -22.18
C THR A 218 -6.59 6.35 -23.47
N GLU A 219 -7.10 5.93 -24.64
CA GLU A 219 -6.67 6.50 -25.91
C GLU A 219 -7.05 7.98 -26.06
N ARG A 220 -8.18 8.42 -25.49
CA ARG A 220 -8.54 9.85 -25.46
C ARG A 220 -7.57 10.62 -24.58
N LEU A 221 -7.21 10.08 -23.42
CA LEU A 221 -6.18 10.66 -22.55
C LEU A 221 -4.83 10.76 -23.28
N GLN A 222 -4.39 9.68 -23.93
CA GLN A 222 -3.15 9.67 -24.71
C GLN A 222 -3.16 10.74 -25.81
N ARG A 223 -4.23 10.80 -26.62
CA ARG A 223 -4.36 11.83 -27.67
C ARG A 223 -4.37 13.25 -27.10
N SER A 224 -5.01 13.46 -25.95
CA SER A 224 -5.04 14.77 -25.28
C SER A 224 -3.62 15.18 -24.88
N ILE A 225 -2.83 14.26 -24.29
CA ILE A 225 -1.43 14.48 -23.91
C ILE A 225 -0.57 14.77 -25.14
N ASP A 226 -0.73 14.01 -26.22
CA ASP A 226 0.05 14.20 -27.46
C ASP A 226 -0.24 15.57 -28.08
N LEU A 227 -1.51 15.98 -28.14
CA LEU A 227 -1.94 17.27 -28.66
C LEU A 227 -1.38 18.44 -27.84
N HIS A 228 -1.35 18.27 -26.52
CA HIS A 228 -0.88 19.28 -25.57
C HIS A 228 0.58 19.05 -25.14
N SER A 229 1.34 18.25 -25.90
CA SER A 229 2.75 17.93 -25.60
C SER A 229 3.62 19.18 -25.48
N TYR A 230 3.28 20.26 -26.21
CA TYR A 230 3.94 21.56 -26.11
C TYR A 230 3.79 22.20 -24.72
N LEU A 231 2.71 21.92 -23.99
CA LEU A 231 2.53 22.39 -22.60
C LEU A 231 3.42 21.64 -21.61
N LEU A 232 3.82 20.41 -21.94
CA LEU A 232 4.74 19.60 -21.13
C LEU A 232 6.21 19.89 -21.45
N THR A 233 6.51 20.46 -22.63
CA THR A 233 7.88 20.76 -23.10
C THR A 233 8.25 22.25 -23.08
N SER A 234 7.28 23.17 -23.07
CA SER A 234 7.55 24.61 -23.12
C SER A 234 7.77 25.23 -21.73
N SER A 235 8.94 24.98 -21.13
CA SER A 235 9.42 25.68 -19.92
C SER A 235 10.15 27.01 -20.22
N HIS A 236 10.33 27.39 -21.50
CA HIS A 236 11.19 28.52 -21.87
C HIS A 236 10.48 29.86 -22.17
N HIS A 237 9.16 29.89 -22.35
CA HIS A 237 8.46 31.11 -22.76
C HIS A 237 7.66 31.82 -21.66
N LEU A 238 7.31 31.15 -20.57
CA LEU A 238 6.53 31.78 -19.49
C LEU A 238 7.41 32.68 -18.60
N SER A 239 8.69 32.34 -18.42
CA SER A 239 9.67 33.17 -17.72
C SER A 239 9.99 34.47 -18.47
N ALA A 240 10.02 34.45 -19.81
CA ALA A 240 10.29 35.64 -20.63
C ALA A 240 9.13 36.65 -20.64
N ALA A 241 7.89 36.19 -20.47
CA ALA A 241 6.70 37.05 -20.42
C ALA A 241 6.52 37.76 -19.07
N LEU A 242 7.04 37.18 -17.98
CA LEU A 242 7.00 37.80 -16.64
C LEU A 242 8.14 38.80 -16.41
N SER A 243 9.32 38.58 -17.00
CA SER A 243 10.45 39.54 -16.92
C SER A 243 10.30 40.79 -17.79
N SER A 244 9.35 40.84 -18.73
CA SER A 244 9.22 41.97 -19.67
C SER A 244 8.23 43.07 -19.25
N ASN A 245 7.54 42.93 -18.11
CA ASN A 245 6.46 43.85 -17.71
C ASN A 245 6.71 44.69 -16.44
N LEU A 246 7.97 44.94 -16.04
CA LEU A 246 8.29 45.94 -15.01
C LEU A 246 9.20 47.06 -15.58
N ILE A 247 8.51 48.07 -16.11
CA ILE A 247 8.76 49.53 -16.27
C ILE A 247 10.20 50.10 -16.24
N PRO A 248 10.51 51.13 -17.07
CA PRO A 248 11.85 51.66 -17.32
C PRO A 248 12.39 52.62 -16.25
N SER A 249 13.72 52.68 -16.20
CA SER A 249 14.59 53.54 -15.41
C SER A 249 14.24 55.04 -15.45
N ARG A 250 14.43 55.72 -14.31
CA ARG A 250 14.62 57.17 -14.25
C ARG A 250 15.64 57.53 -13.16
N ASP A 251 16.76 58.08 -13.61
CA ASP A 251 17.85 58.61 -12.80
C ASP A 251 17.43 59.77 -11.90
N HIS A 252 17.98 59.84 -10.67
CA HIS A 252 18.67 61.03 -10.18
C HIS A 252 19.49 60.74 -8.91
N SER A 253 20.73 61.25 -8.92
CA SER A 253 21.77 61.28 -7.90
C SER A 253 21.51 62.28 -6.76
N THR A 254 21.96 61.98 -5.52
CA THR A 254 22.89 62.79 -4.67
C THR A 254 23.10 62.17 -3.27
N ASP A 255 24.38 61.99 -2.89
CA ASP A 255 24.94 61.84 -1.53
C ASP A 255 25.15 63.25 -0.88
N PRO A 256 25.74 63.43 0.35
CA PRO A 256 25.91 62.56 1.54
C PRO A 256 25.64 63.29 2.89
N ASP A 257 25.80 62.59 4.03
CA ASP A 257 26.64 62.96 5.20
C ASP A 257 26.13 62.54 6.60
N SER A 258 27.12 62.24 7.47
CA SER A 258 27.21 62.52 8.92
C SER A 258 26.88 61.43 9.97
N ASN A 259 27.97 60.84 10.49
CA ASN A 259 28.38 60.69 11.90
C ASN A 259 27.39 60.20 12.99
N GLY A 260 27.84 59.18 13.73
CA GLY A 260 28.06 59.36 15.17
C GLY A 260 27.51 58.30 16.16
N VAL A 261 28.47 57.64 16.84
CA VAL A 261 28.49 57.36 18.30
C VAL A 261 27.83 56.06 18.84
N GLU A 262 28.73 55.24 19.42
CA GLU A 262 28.65 54.11 20.38
C GLU A 262 27.94 54.47 21.73
N PRO A 263 27.93 53.68 22.85
CA PRO A 263 28.35 52.28 23.09
C PRO A 263 27.48 51.43 24.09
N ASN A 264 27.80 50.13 24.15
CA ASN A 264 27.97 49.21 25.32
C ASN A 264 26.89 48.96 26.40
N ALA A 265 26.64 47.66 26.69
CA ALA A 265 26.87 46.96 27.98
C ALA A 265 26.37 45.48 27.87
N ALA A 266 27.23 44.46 27.83
CA ALA A 266 27.90 43.75 28.94
C ALA A 266 26.97 42.86 29.81
N ALA A 267 27.17 41.52 29.76
CA ALA A 267 27.36 40.66 30.95
C ALA A 267 27.58 39.18 30.57
N THR A 268 28.49 38.54 31.28
CA THR A 268 29.08 37.21 31.08
C THR A 268 28.80 36.33 32.31
N ALA A 269 28.66 35.01 32.13
CA ALA A 269 29.33 33.92 32.90
C ALA A 269 28.44 32.69 33.28
N ALA A 270 29.11 31.52 33.25
CA ALA A 270 28.67 30.10 33.32
C ALA A 270 28.48 29.56 34.78
N PRO A 271 28.61 28.24 35.17
CA PRO A 271 28.69 26.92 34.46
C PRO A 271 27.95 25.68 35.10
N ARG A 272 27.83 24.58 34.30
CA ARG A 272 27.93 23.08 34.52
C ARG A 272 27.31 22.32 35.73
N VAL A 273 26.77 21.10 35.49
CA VAL A 273 27.13 19.76 36.09
C VAL A 273 26.50 18.58 35.28
N ASP A 274 27.27 17.49 35.13
CA ASP A 274 27.06 16.25 34.36
C ASP A 274 26.05 15.21 34.92
N SER A 275 25.51 14.34 34.06
CA SER A 275 25.12 12.96 34.44
C SER A 275 25.17 11.99 33.24
N CYS A 276 25.83 10.86 33.47
CA CYS A 276 26.27 9.85 32.52
C CYS A 276 25.24 8.70 32.44
N HIS A 277 24.56 8.53 31.29
CA HIS A 277 23.97 7.26 30.84
C HIS A 277 23.43 7.44 29.40
N ASP A 278 24.27 7.29 28.37
CA ASP A 278 23.79 6.98 27.01
C ASP A 278 24.96 6.65 26.05
N THR A 279 25.68 5.55 26.32
CA THR A 279 26.86 5.14 25.53
C THR A 279 26.60 3.94 24.61
N THR A 280 25.34 3.61 24.28
CA THR A 280 25.03 2.52 23.33
C THR A 280 24.15 2.92 22.14
N LYS A 281 23.70 4.17 22.04
CA LYS A 281 22.93 4.67 20.88
C LYS A 281 23.71 5.57 19.91
N LYS A 282 24.92 6.00 20.27
CA LYS A 282 25.73 6.95 19.47
C LYS A 282 26.51 6.32 18.31
N GLN A 283 26.61 4.99 18.24
CA GLN A 283 27.37 4.32 17.18
C GLN A 283 26.54 4.00 15.92
N GLN A 284 25.21 3.92 16.03
CA GLN A 284 24.32 3.73 14.88
C GLN A 284 23.91 5.02 14.15
N ARG A 285 24.12 6.20 14.76
CA ARG A 285 23.91 7.50 14.09
C ARG A 285 25.13 7.99 13.29
N ARG A 286 26.24 7.24 13.25
CA ARG A 286 27.48 7.61 12.54
C ARG A 286 27.64 7.00 11.14
N MET A 287 26.59 6.42 10.54
CA MET A 287 26.64 5.91 9.16
C MET A 287 25.53 6.44 8.25
N ARG A 288 25.11 7.70 8.41
CA ARG A 288 24.47 8.52 7.35
C ARG A 288 24.75 10.00 7.58
N SER A 289 26.00 10.41 7.47
CA SER A 289 26.35 11.83 7.29
C SER A 289 26.67 12.07 5.83
N TRP A 290 25.70 12.60 5.10
CA TRP A 290 25.91 13.35 3.86
C TRP A 290 26.85 14.54 4.17
N PRO A 291 27.68 15.04 3.24
CA PRO A 291 28.68 16.06 3.59
C PRO A 291 28.00 17.34 4.07
N SER A 292 28.32 17.74 5.30
CA SER A 292 27.96 19.06 5.83
C SER A 292 28.87 20.09 5.16
N ILE A 293 28.30 20.89 4.27
CA ILE A 293 28.96 22.10 3.77
C ILE A 293 28.89 23.14 4.89
N GLU A 294 30.06 23.65 5.27
CA GLU A 294 30.20 24.77 6.21
C GLU A 294 29.57 26.02 5.59
N VAL A 295 28.53 26.54 6.23
CA VAL A 295 27.91 27.82 5.87
C VAL A 295 28.87 28.93 6.33
N THR A 296 29.61 29.48 5.39
CA THR A 296 30.28 30.78 5.57
C THR A 296 29.26 31.86 5.25
N ASP A 297 29.03 32.76 6.21
CA ASP A 297 28.17 33.95 6.06
C ASP A 297 28.61 34.75 4.82
N LEU A 298 27.84 34.61 3.74
CA LEU A 298 27.88 35.46 2.57
C LEU A 298 26.44 35.86 2.28
N GLN A 299 26.17 37.13 2.61
CA GLN A 299 25.27 38.09 1.98
C GLN A 299 24.12 37.52 1.12
N GLU A 300 22.88 37.91 1.45
CA GLU A 300 21.65 37.63 0.71
C GLU A 300 21.77 38.02 -0.78
N ASP A 301 22.37 37.15 -1.58
CA ASP A 301 22.23 37.09 -3.03
C ASP A 301 21.16 36.05 -3.34
N ASP A 302 20.16 36.43 -4.14
CA ASP A 302 19.08 35.59 -4.66
C ASP A 302 19.60 34.19 -5.02
N ILE A 303 19.36 33.20 -4.15
CA ILE A 303 19.58 31.79 -4.47
C ILE A 303 18.68 31.52 -5.67
N PRO A 304 19.21 31.11 -6.84
CA PRO A 304 18.37 30.84 -8.00
C PRO A 304 17.47 29.66 -7.65
N ARG A 305 16.21 29.95 -7.29
CA ARG A 305 15.14 28.95 -7.24
C ARG A 305 15.18 28.21 -8.57
N MET A 306 15.55 26.94 -8.49
CA MET A 306 15.77 26.03 -9.61
C MET A 306 14.72 26.23 -10.70
N SER A 307 15.09 26.86 -11.83
CA SER A 307 14.27 26.92 -13.05
C SER A 307 13.92 25.52 -13.60
N THR A 308 14.57 24.49 -13.07
CA THR A 308 14.28 23.07 -13.28
C THR A 308 13.00 22.59 -12.59
N LEU A 309 12.39 23.36 -11.67
CA LEU A 309 11.16 22.93 -10.98
C LEU A 309 9.96 22.85 -11.93
N GLU A 310 9.81 23.80 -12.86
CA GLU A 310 8.70 23.79 -13.84
C GLU A 310 8.78 22.60 -14.80
N SER A 311 9.98 22.23 -15.27
CA SER A 311 10.15 21.02 -16.08
C SER A 311 9.91 19.75 -15.25
N THR A 312 10.25 19.76 -13.97
CA THR A 312 10.01 18.62 -13.07
C THR A 312 8.52 18.46 -12.72
N THR A 313 7.76 19.55 -12.66
CA THR A 313 6.32 19.52 -12.39
C THR A 313 5.50 19.09 -13.61
N ALA A 314 5.93 19.44 -14.82
CA ALA A 314 5.38 18.86 -16.05
C ALA A 314 5.69 17.35 -16.16
N LEU A 315 6.90 16.94 -15.76
CA LEU A 315 7.31 15.54 -15.74
C LEU A 315 6.48 14.70 -14.76
N SER A 316 6.05 15.25 -13.61
CA SER A 316 5.24 14.50 -12.65
C SER A 316 3.84 14.17 -13.19
N LEU A 317 3.23 15.07 -13.97
CA LEU A 317 1.99 14.78 -14.68
C LEU A 317 2.18 13.73 -15.77
N ALA A 318 3.24 13.83 -16.57
CA ALA A 318 3.55 12.83 -17.60
C ALA A 318 3.83 11.44 -16.98
N THR A 319 4.47 11.40 -15.81
CA THR A 319 4.69 10.16 -15.06
C THR A 319 3.37 9.59 -14.57
N PHE A 320 2.49 10.43 -14.01
CA PHE A 320 1.16 10.01 -13.56
C PHE A 320 0.34 9.42 -14.72
N THR A 321 0.28 10.10 -15.86
CA THR A 321 -0.50 9.61 -17.01
C THR A 321 0.11 8.34 -17.61
N SER A 322 1.44 8.23 -17.68
CA SER A 322 2.12 7.01 -18.10
C SER A 322 1.79 5.83 -17.17
N LEU A 323 1.77 6.04 -15.85
CA LEU A 323 1.40 5.00 -14.89
C LEU A 323 -0.07 4.58 -15.05
N LEU A 324 -0.97 5.51 -15.37
CA LEU A 324 -2.38 5.22 -15.59
C LEU A 324 -2.59 4.40 -16.88
N ILE A 325 -1.84 4.72 -17.94
CA ILE A 325 -1.85 3.94 -19.18
C ILE A 325 -1.29 2.53 -18.96
N GLU A 326 -0.18 2.41 -18.21
CA GLU A 326 0.40 1.11 -17.85
C GLU A 326 -0.58 0.27 -17.03
N PHE A 327 -1.24 0.89 -16.05
CA PHE A 327 -2.29 0.25 -15.26
C PHE A 327 -3.41 -0.31 -16.13
N VAL A 328 -3.88 0.45 -17.12
CA VAL A 328 -4.92 -0.01 -18.05
C VAL A 328 -4.43 -1.19 -18.90
N ALA A 329 -3.17 -1.18 -19.36
CA ALA A 329 -2.60 -2.34 -20.07
C ALA A 329 -2.47 -3.58 -19.17
N ARG A 330 -2.32 -3.41 -17.85
CA ARG A 330 -2.34 -4.53 -16.89
C ARG A 330 -3.75 -5.05 -16.62
N LEU A 331 -4.80 -4.24 -16.80
CA LEU A 331 -6.18 -4.73 -16.70
C LEU A 331 -6.48 -5.81 -17.75
N ASP A 332 -5.87 -5.76 -18.94
CA ASP A 332 -5.98 -6.83 -19.94
C ASP A 332 -5.50 -8.19 -19.38
N HIS A 333 -4.35 -8.19 -18.72
CA HIS A 333 -3.79 -9.38 -18.07
C HIS A 333 -4.66 -9.84 -16.90
N LEU A 334 -5.23 -8.90 -16.14
CA LEU A 334 -6.14 -9.21 -15.05
C LEU A 334 -7.44 -9.84 -15.56
N VAL A 335 -8.00 -9.34 -16.67
CA VAL A 335 -9.18 -9.93 -17.32
C VAL A 335 -8.88 -11.35 -17.75
N GLU A 336 -7.75 -11.60 -18.40
CA GLU A 336 -7.35 -12.95 -18.80
C GLU A 336 -7.20 -13.90 -17.60
N ALA A 337 -6.62 -13.41 -16.50
CA ALA A 337 -6.49 -14.19 -15.27
C ALA A 337 -7.85 -14.52 -14.63
N VAL A 338 -8.80 -13.56 -14.62
CA VAL A 338 -10.15 -13.78 -14.11
C VAL A 338 -10.96 -14.73 -14.99
N ASP A 339 -10.76 -14.69 -16.30
CA ASP A 339 -11.44 -15.60 -17.23
C ASP A 339 -11.02 -17.07 -17.01
N LYS A 340 -9.84 -17.32 -16.43
CA LYS A 340 -9.38 -18.67 -16.02
C LYS A 340 -10.08 -19.20 -14.77
N LEU A 341 -10.85 -18.38 -14.05
CA LEU A 341 -11.66 -18.82 -12.90
C LEU A 341 -13.02 -19.41 -13.29
N ALA A 342 -13.41 -19.33 -14.57
CA ALA A 342 -14.74 -19.66 -15.07
C ALA A 342 -15.01 -21.15 -15.25
#